data_AF-A0A1M7Z2E6-F1
#
_entry.id   AF-A0A1M7Z2E6-F1
#
_cell.length_a   1.000
_cell.length_b   1.000
_cell.length_c   1.000
_cell.angle_alpha   90.00
_cell.angle_beta   90.00
_cell.angle_gamma   90.00
#
_symmetry.space_group_name_H-M   'P 1'
#
loop_
_entity.id
_entity.type
_entity.pdbx_description
1 polymer ?
#
loop_
_entity_poly.entity_id
_entity_poly.type
_entity_poly.pdbx_seq_one_letter_code
_entity_poly.pdbx_strand_id
1 'polypeptide(L)'
;MSLPGKLTDEEKQAIAKKHYDQWIENLDDDFEMYIYARKGSRLKKAAFELHQATEHLYACALLTCTNYLAKSHNIEKLSKLCAQIDPEFKTIFPLDNKFHRRCFRRLQRAYIEARYSEHVEITGQELDYLAGEVESRCGHGVFPVRTRRTSF
;
A
#
# COMPACT_ATOMS: atom_id res chain seq x y z
N MET A 1 2.29 10.69 -35.33
CA MET A 1 1.33 9.61 -35.02
C MET A 1 2.14 8.36 -34.70
N SER A 2 2.20 7.97 -33.43
CA SER A 2 2.98 6.83 -32.96
C SER A 2 2.35 5.51 -33.44
N LEU A 3 3.18 4.57 -33.91
CA LEU A 3 2.76 3.25 -34.38
C LEU A 3 2.16 2.41 -33.24
N PRO A 4 1.16 1.54 -33.51
CA PRO A 4 0.57 0.70 -32.48
C PRO A 4 1.65 -0.26 -31.92
N GLY A 5 1.93 -0.16 -30.63
CA GLY A 5 2.71 -1.15 -29.88
C GLY A 5 3.94 -0.65 -29.12
N LYS A 6 4.36 0.62 -29.25
CA LYS A 6 5.44 1.18 -28.41
C LYS A 6 5.11 2.61 -27.99
N LEU A 7 4.71 2.77 -26.73
CA LEU A 7 4.61 4.07 -26.09
C LEU A 7 5.99 4.75 -26.11
N THR A 8 6.02 6.05 -26.37
CA THR A 8 7.23 6.85 -26.16
C THR A 8 7.57 6.92 -24.66
N ASP A 9 8.79 7.32 -24.32
CA ASP A 9 9.17 7.42 -22.92
C ASP A 9 8.39 8.54 -22.22
N GLU A 10 8.04 9.61 -22.93
CA GLU A 10 7.16 10.68 -22.43
C GLU A 10 5.74 10.17 -22.17
N GLU A 11 5.18 9.34 -23.05
CA GLU A 11 3.86 8.73 -22.85
C GLU A 11 3.85 7.78 -21.64
N LYS A 12 4.90 6.97 -21.47
CA LYS A 12 5.07 6.11 -20.29
C LYS A 12 5.16 6.93 -19.01
N GLN A 13 5.94 8.02 -19.04
CA GLN A 13 6.09 8.91 -17.89
C GLN A 13 4.76 9.60 -17.53
N ALA A 14 4.01 10.06 -18.53
CA ALA A 14 2.69 10.66 -18.30
C ALA A 14 1.70 9.66 -17.71
N ILE A 15 1.69 8.40 -18.18
CA ILE A 15 0.86 7.33 -17.62
C ILE A 15 1.26 7.03 -16.18
N ALA A 16 2.56 6.87 -15.91
CA ALA A 16 3.08 6.59 -14.58
C ALA A 16 2.74 7.70 -13.57
N LYS A 17 2.86 8.97 -13.98
CA LYS A 17 2.47 10.13 -13.18
C LYS A 17 0.97 10.13 -12.88
N LYS A 18 0.14 9.86 -13.88
CA LYS A 18 -1.32 9.77 -13.69
C LYS A 18 -1.71 8.68 -12.69
N HIS A 19 -1.08 7.50 -12.78
CA HIS A 19 -1.28 6.44 -11.78
C HIS A 19 -0.81 6.88 -10.40
N TYR A 20 0.36 7.49 -10.31
CA TYR A 20 0.85 7.99 -9.03
C TYR A 20 -0.12 8.97 -8.38
N ASP A 21 -0.50 10.03 -9.10
CA ASP A 21 -1.38 11.08 -8.59
C ASP A 21 -2.73 10.51 -8.12
N GLN A 22 -3.31 9.58 -8.89
CA GLN A 22 -4.59 8.97 -8.53
C GLN A 22 -4.49 8.07 -7.28
N TRP A 23 -3.47 7.22 -7.20
CA TRP A 23 -3.43 6.21 -6.14
C TRP A 23 -2.81 6.73 -4.84
N ILE A 24 -2.00 7.78 -4.90
CA ILE A 24 -1.52 8.46 -3.70
C ILE A 24 -2.67 9.22 -3.01
N GLU A 25 -3.55 9.87 -3.77
CA GLU A 25 -4.74 10.54 -3.22
C GLU A 25 -5.66 9.54 -2.50
N ASN A 26 -5.94 8.39 -3.12
CA ASN A 26 -6.71 7.33 -2.48
C ASN A 26 -6.04 6.76 -1.22
N LEU A 27 -4.71 6.66 -1.22
CA LEU A 27 -3.96 6.23 -0.05
C LEU A 27 -4.11 7.23 1.09
N ASP A 28 -3.97 8.52 0.79
CA ASP A 28 -4.06 9.60 1.76
C ASP A 28 -5.46 9.63 2.39
N ASP A 29 -6.52 9.54 1.57
CA ASP A 29 -7.91 9.44 2.01
C ASP A 29 -8.13 8.25 2.97
N ASP A 30 -7.65 7.06 2.62
CA ASP A 30 -7.77 5.88 3.48
C ASP A 30 -7.00 6.05 4.79
N PHE A 31 -5.83 6.69 4.74
CA PHE A 31 -5.02 6.92 5.93
C PHE A 31 -5.65 7.96 6.87
N GLU A 32 -6.25 9.03 6.33
CA GLU A 32 -7.05 9.97 7.10
C GLU A 32 -8.24 9.28 7.78
N MET A 33 -8.92 8.37 7.06
CA MET A 33 -10.03 7.58 7.60
C MET A 33 -9.57 6.60 8.68
N TYR A 34 -8.38 6.00 8.53
CA TYR A 34 -7.73 5.25 9.60
C TYR A 34 -7.52 6.11 10.85
N ILE A 35 -6.91 7.29 10.72
CA ILE A 35 -6.64 8.21 11.84
C ILE A 35 -7.93 8.57 12.55
N TYR A 36 -8.97 8.93 11.79
CA TYR A 36 -10.29 9.27 12.34
C TYR A 36 -10.92 8.11 13.11
N ALA A 37 -10.96 6.91 12.50
CA ALA A 37 -11.49 5.71 13.14
C ALA A 37 -10.69 5.34 14.40
N ARG A 38 -9.36 5.50 14.35
CA ARG A 38 -8.46 5.18 15.45
C ARG A 38 -8.66 6.11 16.64
N LYS A 39 -8.80 7.43 16.42
CA LYS A 39 -9.13 8.43 17.45
C LYS A 39 -10.49 8.13 18.11
N GLY A 40 -11.46 7.67 17.32
CA GLY A 40 -12.77 7.24 17.81
C GLY A 40 -12.80 5.85 18.47
N SER A 41 -11.64 5.20 18.68
CA SER A 41 -11.52 3.83 19.19
C SER A 41 -12.29 2.77 18.39
N ARG A 42 -12.57 3.03 17.11
CA ARG A 42 -13.27 2.13 16.18
C ARG A 42 -12.26 1.18 15.54
N LEU A 43 -11.66 0.30 16.33
CA LEU A 43 -10.53 -0.56 15.90
C LEU A 43 -10.84 -1.40 14.65
N LYS A 44 -12.07 -1.93 14.54
CA LYS A 44 -12.54 -2.67 13.37
C LYS A 44 -12.48 -1.83 12.09
N LYS A 45 -12.97 -0.59 12.15
CA LYS A 45 -12.95 0.35 11.02
C LYS A 45 -11.52 0.82 10.74
N ALA A 46 -10.75 1.16 11.77
CA ALA A 46 -9.35 1.54 11.62
C ALA A 46 -8.52 0.43 10.92
N ALA A 47 -8.68 -0.82 11.33
CA ALA A 47 -7.99 -1.94 10.70
C ALA A 47 -8.38 -2.15 9.23
N PHE A 48 -9.65 -1.91 8.90
CA PHE A 48 -10.14 -1.95 7.53
C PHE A 48 -9.49 -0.86 6.67
N GLU A 49 -9.53 0.40 7.12
CA GLU A 49 -8.95 1.50 6.33
C GLU A 49 -7.42 1.39 6.22
N LEU A 50 -6.74 0.92 7.26
CA LEU A 50 -5.30 0.67 7.18
C LEU A 50 -4.95 -0.45 6.18
N HIS A 51 -5.83 -1.45 6.03
CA HIS A 51 -5.68 -2.45 4.99
C HIS A 51 -5.82 -1.84 3.60
N GLN A 52 -6.83 -0.97 3.40
CA GLN A 52 -7.07 -0.28 2.13
C GLN A 52 -5.88 0.64 1.77
N ALA A 53 -5.40 1.43 2.72
CA ALA A 53 -4.19 2.26 2.54
C ALA A 53 -2.97 1.40 2.14
N THR A 54 -2.80 0.23 2.77
CA THR A 54 -1.72 -0.72 2.40
C THR A 54 -1.90 -1.29 0.99
N GLU A 55 -3.13 -1.60 0.59
CA GLU A 55 -3.44 -2.05 -0.77
C GLU A 55 -3.14 -0.95 -1.79
N HIS A 56 -3.57 0.29 -1.53
CA HIS A 56 -3.33 1.44 -2.39
C HIS A 56 -1.85 1.80 -2.50
N LEU A 57 -1.07 1.63 -1.43
CA LEU A 57 0.39 1.79 -1.45
C LEU A 57 1.03 0.86 -2.48
N TYR A 58 0.68 -0.43 -2.42
CA TYR A 58 1.20 -1.41 -3.36
C TYR A 58 0.64 -1.24 -4.77
N ALA A 59 -0.63 -0.88 -4.90
CA ALA A 59 -1.25 -0.64 -6.19
C ALA A 59 -0.61 0.53 -6.93
N CYS A 60 -0.36 1.64 -6.21
CA CYS A 60 0.36 2.79 -6.72
C CYS A 60 1.76 2.38 -7.21
N ALA A 61 2.53 1.66 -6.39
CA ALA A 61 3.86 1.19 -6.78
C ALA A 61 3.85 0.29 -8.04
N LEU A 62 2.92 -0.68 -8.10
CA LEU A 62 2.78 -1.58 -9.24
C LEU A 62 2.38 -0.83 -10.51
N LEU A 63 1.41 0.06 -10.44
CA LEU A 63 0.91 0.80 -11.61
C LEU A 63 1.90 1.84 -12.11
N THR A 64 2.56 2.57 -11.21
CA THR A 64 3.59 3.54 -11.58
C THR A 64 4.81 2.86 -12.21
N CYS A 65 5.23 1.69 -11.71
CA CYS A 65 6.43 1.01 -12.21
C CYS A 65 6.19 0.09 -13.41
N THR A 66 5.01 -0.54 -13.48
CA THR A 66 4.75 -1.63 -14.43
C THR A 66 3.51 -1.42 -15.29
N ASN A 67 2.71 -0.39 -14.99
CA ASN A 67 1.40 -0.16 -15.62
C ASN A 67 0.46 -1.38 -15.51
N TYR A 68 0.67 -2.21 -14.47
CA TYR A 68 -0.08 -3.43 -14.24
C TYR A 68 -0.44 -3.56 -12.76
N LEU A 69 -1.70 -3.90 -12.47
CA LEU A 69 -2.18 -4.25 -11.14
C LEU A 69 -2.83 -5.63 -11.18
N ALA A 70 -2.38 -6.53 -10.31
CA ALA A 70 -3.04 -7.81 -10.15
C ALA A 70 -4.44 -7.61 -9.54
N LYS A 71 -5.46 -8.30 -10.06
CA LYS A 71 -6.82 -8.30 -9.50
C LYS A 71 -6.87 -9.10 -8.19
N SER A 72 -6.31 -8.55 -7.11
CA SER A 72 -6.23 -9.22 -5.82
C SER A 72 -6.14 -8.21 -4.68
N HIS A 73 -7.04 -8.35 -3.71
CA HIS A 73 -7.00 -7.60 -2.43
C HIS A 73 -6.08 -8.25 -1.39
N ASN A 74 -5.15 -9.11 -1.82
CA ASN A 74 -4.26 -9.79 -0.90
C ASN A 74 -2.95 -9.02 -0.79
N ILE A 75 -2.82 -8.24 0.29
CA ILE A 75 -1.63 -7.43 0.58
C ILE A 75 -0.32 -8.24 0.63
N GLU A 76 -0.36 -9.53 0.98
CA GLU A 76 0.84 -10.39 0.93
C GLU A 76 1.27 -10.67 -0.52
N LYS A 77 0.29 -10.91 -1.41
CA LYS A 77 0.55 -11.12 -2.83
C LYS A 77 1.05 -9.84 -3.48
N LEU A 78 0.42 -8.72 -3.18
CA LEU A 78 0.83 -7.40 -3.69
C LEU A 78 2.24 -7.03 -3.21
N SER A 79 2.55 -7.25 -1.93
CA SER A 79 3.89 -7.07 -1.37
C SER A 79 4.95 -7.89 -2.11
N LYS A 80 4.66 -9.17 -2.41
CA LYS A 80 5.57 -10.03 -3.20
C LYS A 80 5.80 -9.53 -4.63
N LEU A 81 4.76 -8.99 -5.27
CA LEU A 81 4.90 -8.40 -6.61
C LEU A 81 5.73 -7.12 -6.56
N CYS A 82 5.49 -6.25 -5.59
CA CYS A 82 6.30 -5.04 -5.40
C CYS A 82 7.77 -5.37 -5.11
N ALA A 83 8.02 -6.43 -4.31
CA ALA A 83 9.36 -6.90 -4.02
C ALA A 83 10.12 -7.47 -5.24
N GLN A 84 9.42 -7.78 -6.34
CA GLN A 84 10.06 -8.13 -7.63
C GLN A 84 10.52 -6.89 -8.40
N ILE A 85 9.90 -5.73 -8.14
CA ILE A 85 10.30 -4.43 -8.70
C ILE A 85 11.50 -3.89 -7.92
N ASP A 86 11.36 -3.79 -6.60
CA ASP A 86 12.43 -3.34 -5.69
C ASP A 86 12.39 -4.15 -4.38
N PRO A 87 13.49 -4.82 -3.99
CA PRO A 87 13.58 -5.51 -2.70
C PRO A 87 13.26 -4.64 -1.48
N GLU A 88 13.38 -3.31 -1.58
CA GLU A 88 13.04 -2.36 -0.53
C GLU A 88 11.56 -2.48 -0.09
N PHE A 89 10.65 -2.93 -0.96
CA PHE A 89 9.25 -3.18 -0.56
C PHE A 89 9.08 -4.24 0.53
N LYS A 90 10.06 -5.15 0.69
CA LYS A 90 10.05 -6.12 1.82
C LYS A 90 10.33 -5.46 3.16
N THR A 91 10.93 -4.27 3.14
CA THR A 91 11.28 -3.53 4.36
C THR A 91 10.10 -2.72 4.89
N ILE A 92 8.99 -2.61 4.14
CA ILE A 92 7.75 -1.94 4.59
C ILE A 92 7.08 -2.75 5.71
N PHE A 93 7.06 -4.07 5.62
CA PHE A 93 6.61 -4.91 6.73
C PHE A 93 7.69 -5.95 7.01
N PRO A 94 8.66 -5.66 7.90
CA PRO A 94 9.70 -6.61 8.24
C PRO A 94 9.08 -7.83 8.94
N LEU A 95 8.96 -8.95 8.24
CA LEU A 95 8.35 -10.19 8.77
C LEU A 95 9.34 -11.05 9.57
N ASP A 96 10.37 -10.45 10.15
CA ASP A 96 11.48 -11.06 10.87
C ASP A 96 11.10 -11.47 12.31
N ASN A 97 10.30 -10.65 12.99
CA ASN A 97 9.81 -10.90 14.35
C ASN A 97 8.44 -11.59 14.37
N LYS A 98 8.18 -12.40 15.41
CA LYS A 98 6.86 -12.98 15.71
C LYS A 98 5.79 -11.90 15.84
N PHE A 99 6.11 -10.76 16.45
CA PHE A 99 5.19 -9.64 16.59
C PHE A 99 4.77 -9.09 15.22
N HIS A 100 5.73 -8.73 14.35
CA HIS A 100 5.44 -8.18 13.02
C HIS A 100 4.61 -9.13 12.17
N ARG A 101 4.95 -10.43 12.16
CA ARG A 101 4.16 -11.46 11.46
C ARG A 101 2.73 -11.55 11.99
N ARG A 102 2.53 -11.43 13.31
CA ARG A 102 1.20 -11.44 13.91
C ARG A 102 0.40 -10.21 13.50
N CYS A 103 0.99 -9.01 13.58
CA CYS A 103 0.35 -7.75 13.15
C CYS A 103 -0.08 -7.83 11.69
N PHE A 104 0.83 -8.24 10.79
CA PHE A 104 0.54 -8.33 9.36
C PHE A 104 -0.59 -9.33 9.05
N ARG A 105 -0.59 -10.52 9.69
CA ARG A 105 -1.69 -11.50 9.53
C ARG A 105 -3.03 -10.96 10.02
N ARG A 106 -3.04 -10.20 11.13
CA ARG A 106 -4.25 -9.56 11.65
C ARG A 106 -4.76 -8.47 10.70
N LEU A 107 -3.86 -7.68 10.12
CA LEU A 107 -4.21 -6.70 9.09
C LEU A 107 -4.79 -7.37 7.84
N GLN A 108 -4.20 -8.48 7.39
CA GLN A 108 -4.71 -9.24 6.25
C GLN A 108 -6.13 -9.77 6.49
N ARG A 109 -6.39 -10.32 7.69
CA ARG A 109 -7.72 -10.80 8.09
C ARG A 109 -8.74 -9.67 8.22
N ALA A 110 -8.31 -8.47 8.65
CA ALA A 110 -9.18 -7.33 8.86
C ALA A 110 -9.98 -6.92 7.62
N TYR A 111 -9.48 -7.14 6.40
CA TYR A 111 -10.24 -6.84 5.17
C TYR A 111 -11.61 -7.56 5.10
N ILE A 112 -11.64 -8.83 5.50
CA ILE A 112 -12.85 -9.66 5.49
C ILE A 112 -13.57 -9.54 6.84
N GLU A 113 -12.84 -9.67 7.94
CA GLU A 113 -13.43 -9.69 9.29
C GLU A 113 -14.04 -8.36 9.68
N ALA A 114 -13.49 -7.24 9.21
CA ALA A 114 -14.07 -5.94 9.49
C ALA A 114 -15.41 -5.69 8.77
N ARG A 115 -15.82 -6.57 7.85
CA ARG A 115 -17.14 -6.49 7.21
C ARG A 115 -18.13 -7.48 7.83
N TYR A 116 -17.67 -8.67 8.21
CA TYR A 116 -18.56 -9.78 8.58
C TYR A 116 -18.45 -10.26 10.03
N SER A 117 -17.35 -10.01 10.72
CA SER A 117 -17.11 -10.54 12.07
C SER A 117 -17.50 -9.51 13.13
N GLU A 118 -18.11 -9.98 14.23
CA GLU A 118 -18.39 -9.12 15.40
C GLU A 118 -17.11 -8.74 16.14
N HIS A 119 -16.07 -9.58 16.06
CA HIS A 119 -14.81 -9.39 16.74
C HIS A 119 -13.66 -9.28 15.73
N VAL A 120 -12.84 -8.24 15.86
CA VAL A 120 -11.54 -8.14 15.22
C VAL A 120 -10.49 -8.28 16.31
N GLU A 121 -9.55 -9.21 16.14
CA GLU A 121 -8.55 -9.54 17.17
C GLU A 121 -7.41 -8.52 17.30
N ILE A 122 -7.37 -7.51 16.43
CA ILE A 122 -6.26 -6.56 16.36
C ILE A 122 -6.36 -5.50 17.46
N THR A 123 -5.24 -5.28 18.15
CA THR A 123 -5.16 -4.27 19.21
C THR A 123 -4.81 -2.89 18.64
N GLY A 124 -5.10 -1.83 19.41
CA GLY A 124 -4.68 -0.47 19.06
C GLY A 124 -3.16 -0.37 18.86
N GLN A 125 -2.35 -0.95 19.74
CA GLN A 125 -0.89 -0.94 19.63
C GLN A 125 -0.37 -1.62 18.36
N GLU A 126 -1.00 -2.73 17.95
CA GLU A 126 -0.64 -3.42 16.71
C GLU A 126 -1.01 -2.60 15.48
N LEU A 127 -2.14 -1.88 15.52
CA LEU A 127 -2.53 -0.95 14.46
C LEU A 127 -1.60 0.25 14.38
N ASP A 128 -1.24 0.83 15.52
CA ASP A 128 -0.38 2.01 15.57
C ASP A 128 1.03 1.66 15.05
N TYR A 129 1.53 0.46 15.34
CA TYR A 129 2.74 -0.09 14.73
C TYR A 129 2.62 -0.20 13.20
N LEU A 130 1.56 -0.85 12.70
CA LEU A 130 1.35 -1.04 11.26
C LEU A 130 1.18 0.29 10.51
N ALA A 131 0.51 1.25 11.14
CA ALA A 131 0.33 2.58 10.57
C ALA A 131 1.65 3.35 10.47
N GLY A 132 2.52 3.24 11.49
CA GLY A 132 3.86 3.80 11.42
C GLY A 132 4.69 3.25 10.25
N GLU A 133 4.57 1.93 9.98
CA GLU A 133 5.22 1.32 8.83
C GLU A 133 4.69 1.88 7.49
N VAL A 134 3.37 2.05 7.33
CA VAL A 134 2.76 2.65 6.13
C VAL A 134 3.14 4.12 5.98
N GLU A 135 2.97 4.92 7.04
CA GLU A 135 3.26 6.36 7.06
C GLU A 135 4.73 6.66 6.76
N SER A 136 5.65 5.85 7.31
CA SER A 136 7.09 6.01 7.06
C SER A 136 7.42 6.02 5.56
N ARG A 137 6.63 5.33 4.73
CA ARG A 137 6.82 5.19 3.30
C ARG A 137 6.09 6.23 2.46
N CYS A 138 5.00 6.76 2.99
CA CYS A 138 4.31 7.91 2.39
C CYS A 138 5.11 9.21 2.59
N GLY A 139 5.73 9.40 3.76
CA GLY A 139 6.43 10.64 4.11
C GLY A 139 7.90 10.76 3.66
N HIS A 140 8.61 9.64 3.41
CA HIS A 140 10.06 9.65 3.15
C HIS A 140 10.48 9.46 1.68
N GLY A 141 9.58 9.60 0.71
CA GLY A 141 9.96 9.47 -0.70
C GLY A 141 10.41 8.05 -1.07
N VAL A 142 9.87 7.03 -0.39
CA VAL A 142 10.09 5.61 -0.72
C VAL A 142 9.15 5.12 -1.83
N PHE A 143 8.28 6.01 -2.34
CA PHE A 143 7.75 5.80 -3.68
C PHE A 143 8.90 5.84 -4.67
N PRO A 144 9.03 4.85 -5.58
CA PRO A 144 10.13 4.78 -6.51
C PRO A 144 9.98 5.88 -7.57
N VAL A 145 10.40 7.09 -7.21
CA VAL A 145 11.10 7.98 -8.14
C VAL A 145 12.61 7.82 -7.94
N ARG A 146 13.02 6.60 -7.58
CA ARG A 146 14.36 6.08 -7.78
C ARG A 146 14.31 4.96 -8.81
N THR A 147 13.70 5.23 -9.96
CA THR A 147 14.18 4.62 -11.19
C THR A 147 15.66 4.99 -11.32
N ARG A 148 16.54 4.04 -11.00
CA ARG A 148 17.92 4.10 -11.50
C ARG A 148 17.78 4.18 -13.02
N ARG A 149 17.94 5.40 -13.57
CA ARG A 149 17.52 5.90 -14.90
C ARG A 149 16.10 6.49 -14.95
N THR A 150 15.88 7.61 -14.28
CA THR A 150 15.41 8.87 -14.89
C THR A 150 15.45 9.94 -13.81
N SER A 151 16.30 10.95 -14.02
CA SER A 151 16.35 12.14 -13.18
C SER A 151 15.02 12.88 -13.25
N PHE A 152 14.57 13.40 -12.10
CA PHE A 152 13.43 14.31 -11.94
C PHE A 152 13.53 15.55 -12.84
#